data_AF-A0A843CHF3-F1
#
_entry.id   AF-A0A843CHF3-F1
#
_cell.length_a   1.000
_cell.length_b   1.000
_cell.length_c   1.000
_cell.angle_alpha   90.00
_cell.angle_beta   90.00
_cell.angle_gamma   90.00
#
_symmetry.space_group_name_H-M   'P 1'
#
loop_
_entity.id
_entity.type
_entity.pdbx_description
1 polymer ?
#
loop_
_entity_poly.entity_id
_entity_poly.type
_entity_poly.pdbx_seq_one_letter_code
_entity_poly.pdbx_strand_id
1 'polypeptide(L)'
;MRHVTIVVAKDQLPRLLAFAGSKKLFHLTEVEDSEAPEGVRRYDSLELLAKASTVKNRIANLTAALKIGEYTAEPLSAPVDNLDQLATFLDDESRRLELSLRHIDDAQGKIQI
;
A
#
# COMPACT_ATOMS: atom_id res chain seq x y z
N MET A 1 24.44 4.53 -19.35
CA MET A 1 23.10 4.85 -18.81
C MET A 1 22.73 6.25 -19.24
N ARG A 2 21.47 6.54 -19.59
CA ARG A 2 21.02 7.87 -20.05
C ARG A 2 20.08 8.45 -18.99
N HIS A 3 20.41 9.65 -18.48
CA HIS A 3 19.52 10.39 -17.61
C HIS A 3 18.37 10.98 -18.42
N VAL A 4 17.16 10.83 -17.90
CA VAL A 4 15.93 11.35 -18.51
C VAL A 4 15.11 12.03 -17.42
N THR A 5 14.57 13.20 -17.74
CA THR A 5 13.61 13.90 -16.88
C THR A 5 12.20 13.53 -17.36
N ILE A 6 11.35 13.07 -16.45
CA ILE A 6 9.98 12.67 -16.75
C ILE A 6 9.04 13.70 -16.12
N VAL A 7 8.23 14.35 -16.95
CA VAL A 7 7.17 15.25 -16.51
C VAL A 7 5.85 14.49 -16.56
N VAL A 8 5.16 14.42 -15.43
CA VAL A 8 3.89 13.69 -15.29
C VAL A 8 2.92 14.48 -14.43
N ALA A 9 1.63 14.40 -14.75
CA ALA A 9 0.58 14.97 -13.92
C ALA A 9 0.55 14.27 -12.54
N LYS A 10 0.29 15.02 -11.47
CA LYS A 10 0.35 14.52 -10.08
C LYS A 10 -0.51 13.27 -9.86
N ASP A 11 -1.70 13.24 -10.43
CA ASP A 11 -2.66 12.14 -10.36
C ASP A 11 -2.23 10.88 -11.14
N GLN A 12 -1.37 11.04 -12.16
CA GLN A 12 -0.85 9.94 -12.97
C GLN A 12 0.49 9.39 -12.46
N LEU A 13 1.17 10.10 -11.56
CA LEU A 13 2.45 9.68 -10.96
C LEU A 13 2.38 8.27 -10.36
N PRO A 14 1.35 7.88 -9.57
CA PRO A 14 1.25 6.52 -9.03
C PRO A 14 1.19 5.43 -10.12
N ARG A 15 0.43 5.67 -11.20
CA ARG A 15 0.28 4.73 -12.31
C ARG A 15 1.59 4.54 -13.07
N LEU A 16 2.29 5.65 -13.34
CA LEU A 16 3.60 5.62 -13.99
C LEU A 16 4.60 4.82 -13.14
N LEU A 17 4.69 5.10 -11.84
CA LEU A 17 5.60 4.40 -10.94
C LEU A 17 5.27 2.91 -10.83
N ALA A 18 3.99 2.54 -10.76
CA ALA A 18 3.54 1.15 -10.73
C ALA A 18 3.93 0.40 -12.02
N PHE A 19 3.64 0.99 -13.19
CA PHE A 19 4.00 0.40 -14.48
C PHE A 19 5.53 0.25 -14.62
N ALA A 20 6.27 1.32 -14.34
CA ALA A 20 7.72 1.34 -14.44
C ALA A 20 8.39 0.33 -13.51
N GLY A 21 7.89 0.21 -12.28
CA GLY A 21 8.34 -0.80 -11.32
C GLY A 21 8.07 -2.22 -11.81
N SER A 22 6.85 -2.50 -12.29
CA SER A 22 6.47 -3.84 -12.78
C SER A 22 7.30 -4.30 -13.98
N LYS A 23 7.69 -3.37 -14.84
CA LYS A 23 8.49 -3.62 -16.05
C LYS A 23 9.99 -3.39 -15.84
N LYS A 24 10.42 -3.01 -14.63
CA LYS A 24 11.81 -2.69 -14.27
C LYS A 24 12.47 -1.68 -15.23
N LEU A 25 11.73 -0.65 -15.64
CA LEU A 25 12.14 0.26 -16.71
C LEU A 25 13.11 1.35 -16.24
N PHE A 26 13.02 1.75 -14.98
CA PHE A 26 13.81 2.86 -14.42
C PHE A 26 14.59 2.42 -13.19
N HIS A 27 15.79 2.98 -13.05
CA HIS A 27 16.45 3.13 -11.76
C HIS A 27 16.23 4.57 -11.33
N LEU A 28 15.58 4.76 -10.19
CA LEU A 28 15.36 6.08 -9.62
C LEU A 28 16.60 6.45 -8.80
N THR A 29 17.19 7.60 -9.09
CA THR A 29 18.29 8.19 -8.31
C THR A 29 17.74 9.41 -7.59
N GLU A 30 18.11 9.60 -6.33
CA GLU A 30 17.85 10.86 -5.64
C GLU A 30 18.68 11.96 -6.30
N VAL A 31 18.04 13.10 -6.58
CA VAL A 31 18.71 14.30 -7.07
C VAL A 31 18.96 15.18 -5.86
N GLU A 32 20.20 15.61 -5.66
CA GLU A 32 20.53 16.54 -4.57
C GLU A 32 19.79 17.86 -4.76
N ASP A 33 19.44 18.52 -3.65
CA ASP A 33 18.69 19.79 -3.71
C ASP A 33 19.47 20.90 -4.46
N SER A 34 20.80 20.79 -4.52
CA SER A 34 21.71 21.65 -5.30
C SER A 34 21.58 21.48 -6.81
N GLU A 35 21.08 20.33 -7.28
CA GLU A 35 20.91 19.97 -8.69
C GLU A 35 19.44 20.03 -9.15
N ALA A 36 18.53 20.37 -8.25
CA ALA A 36 17.11 20.50 -8.56
C ALA A 36 16.84 21.73 -9.46
N PRO A 37 16.00 21.61 -10.50
CA PRO A 37 15.59 22.76 -11.30
C PRO A 37 14.92 23.84 -10.46
N GLU A 38 15.13 25.10 -10.84
CA GLU A 38 14.59 26.25 -10.10
C GLU A 38 13.06 26.18 -10.00
N GLY A 39 12.52 26.38 -8.79
CA GLY A 39 11.08 26.30 -8.51
C GLY A 39 10.54 24.90 -8.22
N VAL A 40 11.37 23.85 -8.29
CA VAL A 40 10.96 22.49 -7.90
C VAL A 40 10.94 22.36 -6.38
N ARG A 41 9.91 21.70 -5.83
CA ARG A 41 9.84 21.29 -4.44
C ARG A 41 9.78 19.77 -4.36
N ARG A 42 10.39 19.19 -3.32
CA ARG A 42 10.27 17.75 -3.02
C ARG A 42 8.78 17.41 -2.91
N TYR A 43 8.40 16.33 -3.58
CA TYR A 43 7.07 15.76 -3.41
C TYR A 43 6.96 15.23 -1.99
N ASP A 44 6.09 15.84 -1.18
CA ASP A 44 5.84 15.39 0.19
C ASP A 44 5.09 14.06 0.15
N SER A 45 5.84 12.96 0.29
CA SER A 45 5.34 11.60 0.30
C SER A 45 5.05 11.09 1.71
N LEU A 46 5.21 11.94 2.75
CA LEU A 46 5.01 11.53 4.15
C LEU A 46 3.59 11.01 4.39
N GLU A 47 2.59 11.65 3.81
CA GLU A 47 1.20 11.22 3.94
C GLU A 47 0.97 9.83 3.30
N LEU A 48 1.53 9.62 2.11
CA LEU A 48 1.42 8.35 1.39
C LEU A 48 2.19 7.23 2.13
N LEU A 49 3.36 7.55 2.66
CA LEU A 49 4.20 6.66 3.44
C LEU A 49 3.53 6.28 4.77
N ALA A 50 2.87 7.24 5.44
CA ALA A 50 2.12 7.02 6.65
C ALA A 50 0.92 6.09 6.39
N LYS A 51 0.14 6.36 5.34
CA LYS A 51 -0.97 5.48 4.90
C LYS A 51 -0.48 4.06 4.60
N ALA A 52 0.60 3.93 3.82
CA ALA A 52 1.18 2.63 3.48
C ALA A 52 1.70 1.87 4.72
N SER A 53 2.32 2.58 5.66
CA SER A 53 2.83 1.99 6.90
C SER A 53 1.71 1.50 7.82
N THR A 54 0.61 2.26 7.94
CA THR A 54 -0.58 1.83 8.69
C THR A 54 -1.15 0.54 8.10
N VAL A 55 -1.31 0.48 6.78
CA VAL A 55 -1.82 -0.73 6.09
C VAL A 55 -0.87 -1.92 6.29
N LYS A 56 0.44 -1.72 6.12
CA LYS A 56 1.45 -2.76 6.34
C LYS A 56 1.41 -3.32 7.76
N ASN A 57 1.36 -2.44 8.76
CA ASN A 57 1.32 -2.85 10.17
C ASN A 57 0.05 -3.64 10.49
N ARG A 58 -1.09 -3.25 9.92
CA ARG A 58 -2.34 -3.96 10.15
C ARG A 58 -2.34 -5.35 9.50
N ILE A 59 -1.79 -5.49 8.30
CA ILE A 59 -1.57 -6.79 7.64
C ILE A 59 -0.63 -7.67 8.49
N ALA A 60 0.47 -7.11 8.99
CA ALA A 60 1.42 -7.85 9.82
C ALA A 60 0.76 -8.37 11.11
N ASN A 61 -0.03 -7.52 11.78
CA ASN A 61 -0.76 -7.91 12.99
C ASN A 61 -1.81 -8.99 12.71
N LEU A 62 -2.57 -8.86 11.63
CA LEU A 62 -3.54 -9.88 11.21
C LEU A 62 -2.85 -11.22 10.90
N THR A 63 -1.72 -11.19 10.19
CA THR A 63 -0.94 -12.38 9.87
C THR A 63 -0.42 -13.08 11.13
N ALA A 64 0.07 -12.30 12.10
CA ALA A 64 0.55 -12.81 13.38
C ALA A 64 -0.59 -13.40 14.24
N ALA A 65 -1.75 -12.74 14.30
CA ALA A 65 -2.91 -13.18 15.06
C ALA A 65 -3.51 -14.48 14.49
N LEU A 66 -3.56 -14.60 13.16
CA LEU A 66 -4.11 -15.75 12.46
C LEU A 66 -3.16 -16.98 12.45
N LYS A 67 -1.92 -16.84 12.98
CA LYS A 67 -0.88 -17.90 12.95
C LYS A 67 -0.86 -18.63 11.61
N ILE A 68 -0.87 -17.85 10.52
CA ILE A 68 -0.97 -18.33 9.13
C ILE A 68 0.34 -19.04 8.78
N GLY A 69 0.50 -20.27 9.28
CA GLY A 69 1.68 -21.10 9.03
C GLY A 69 1.74 -21.50 7.57
N GLU A 70 0.59 -21.88 7.00
CA GLU A 70 0.42 -22.24 5.58
C GLU A 70 -1.06 -22.11 5.21
N TYR A 71 -1.52 -20.92 4.81
CA TYR A 71 -2.78 -20.80 4.06
C TYR A 71 -2.46 -20.31 2.66
N THR A 72 -3.08 -20.93 1.67
CA THR A 72 -3.06 -20.46 0.29
C THR A 72 -3.64 -19.06 0.24
N ALA A 73 -2.79 -18.06 0.05
CA ALA A 73 -3.21 -16.69 -0.16
C ALA A 73 -4.08 -16.65 -1.43
N GLU A 74 -5.37 -16.45 -1.27
CA GLU A 74 -6.25 -16.21 -2.41
C GLU A 74 -5.93 -14.82 -2.98
N PRO A 75 -5.68 -14.71 -4.29
CA PRO A 75 -5.39 -13.43 -4.90
C PRO A 75 -6.63 -12.54 -4.84
N LEU A 76 -6.57 -11.51 -4.00
CA LEU A 76 -7.60 -10.49 -3.91
C LEU A 76 -7.45 -9.50 -5.08
N SER A 77 -8.39 -9.50 -6.02
CA SER A 77 -8.44 -8.49 -7.07
C SER A 77 -9.02 -7.20 -6.51
N ALA A 78 -8.19 -6.20 -6.27
CA ALA A 78 -8.64 -4.87 -5.88
C ALA A 78 -9.05 -4.09 -7.15
N PRO A 79 -10.33 -3.72 -7.33
CA PRO A 79 -10.79 -2.97 -8.50
C PRO A 79 -10.50 -1.47 -8.32
N VAL A 80 -9.22 -1.11 -8.22
CA VAL A 80 -8.79 0.25 -7.85
C VAL A 80 -7.81 0.81 -8.87
N ASP A 81 -7.99 2.09 -9.19
CA ASP A 81 -7.33 2.78 -10.28
C ASP A 81 -6.11 3.60 -9.83
N ASN A 82 -5.95 3.78 -8.51
CA ASN A 82 -4.87 4.55 -7.89
C ASN A 82 -4.58 4.10 -6.44
N LEU A 83 -3.46 4.57 -5.89
CA LEU A 83 -2.98 4.18 -4.57
C LEU A 83 -3.89 4.64 -3.41
N ASP A 84 -4.56 5.78 -3.55
CA ASP A 84 -5.50 6.25 -2.52
C ASP A 84 -6.72 5.32 -2.43
N GLN A 85 -7.28 4.93 -3.57
CA GLN A 85 -8.36 3.94 -3.64
C GLN A 85 -7.91 2.57 -3.14
N LEU A 86 -6.69 2.14 -3.46
CA LEU A 86 -6.12 0.92 -2.91
C LEU A 86 -5.99 0.98 -1.38
N ALA A 87 -5.53 2.11 -0.84
CA ALA A 87 -5.41 2.30 0.60
C ALA A 87 -6.78 2.23 1.29
N THR A 88 -7.82 2.87 0.72
CA THR A 88 -9.19 2.77 1.23
C THR A 88 -9.74 1.35 1.14
N PHE A 89 -9.55 0.67 0.02
CA PHE A 89 -10.00 -0.71 -0.16
C PHE A 89 -9.36 -1.67 0.85
N LEU A 90 -8.05 -1.55 1.06
CA LEU A 90 -7.33 -2.32 2.09
C LEU A 90 -7.76 -1.92 3.51
N ASP A 91 -8.20 -0.67 3.71
CA ASP A 91 -8.82 -0.23 4.96
C ASP A 91 -10.10 -0.99 5.27
N ASP A 92 -11.03 -0.96 4.32
CA ASP A 92 -12.34 -1.58 4.49
C ASP A 92 -12.24 -3.10 4.64
N GLU A 93 -11.44 -3.77 3.82
CA GLU A 93 -11.28 -5.23 3.89
C GLU A 93 -10.66 -5.69 5.21
N SER A 94 -9.66 -4.97 5.71
CA SER A 94 -9.07 -5.31 7.00
C SER A 94 -10.02 -5.06 8.18
N ARG A 95 -10.89 -4.03 8.13
CA ARG A 95 -11.92 -3.80 9.16
C ARG A 95 -12.98 -4.89 9.13
N ARG A 96 -13.39 -5.34 7.93
CA ARG A 96 -14.31 -6.47 7.77
C ARG A 96 -13.74 -7.74 8.39
N LEU A 97 -12.45 -8.02 8.17
CA LEU A 97 -11.75 -9.14 8.80
C LEU A 97 -11.71 -9.01 10.32
N GLU A 98 -11.37 -7.82 10.85
CA GLU A 98 -11.36 -7.58 12.30
C GLU A 98 -12.74 -7.81 12.94
N LEU A 99 -13.80 -7.29 12.33
CA LEU A 99 -15.18 -7.50 12.80
C LEU A 99 -15.56 -8.98 12.75
N SER A 100 -15.21 -9.67 11.67
CA SER A 100 -15.49 -11.11 11.52
C SER A 100 -14.78 -11.93 12.60
N LEU A 101 -13.52 -11.60 12.91
CA LEU A 101 -12.76 -12.24 13.98
C LEU A 101 -13.40 -12.01 15.35
N ARG A 102 -13.82 -10.78 15.67
CA ARG A 102 -14.52 -10.49 16.93
C ARG A 102 -15.83 -11.27 17.04
N HIS A 103 -16.60 -11.35 15.96
CA HIS A 103 -17.84 -12.15 15.95
C HIS A 103 -17.59 -13.64 16.17
N ILE A 104 -16.50 -14.19 15.62
CA ILE A 104 -16.10 -15.59 15.84
C ILE A 104 -15.67 -15.79 17.30
N ASP A 105 -14.87 -14.88 17.85
CA ASP A 105 -14.40 -14.94 19.25
C ASP A 105 -15.58 -14.86 20.24
N ASP A 106 -16.51 -13.93 20.01
CA ASP A 106 -17.76 -13.79 20.78
C ASP A 106 -18.66 -15.04 20.67
N ALA A 107 -18.71 -15.68 19.51
CA ALA A 107 -19.49 -16.90 19.28
C ALA A 107 -18.82 -18.11 19.95
N GLN A 108 -17.50 -18.24 19.89
CA GLN A 108 -16.76 -19.30 20.57
C GLN A 108 -16.83 -19.17 22.10
N GLY A 109 -16.83 -17.94 22.63
CA GLY A 109 -17.07 -17.68 24.04
C GLY A 109 -18.47 -18.08 24.52
N LYS A 110 -19.47 -18.14 23.62
CA LYS A 110 -20.84 -18.60 23.92
C LYS A 110 -21.05 -20.12 23.79
N ILE A 111 -20.15 -20.83 23.11
CA ILE A 111 -20.23 -22.28 22.89
C ILE A 111 -19.52 -23.06 24.03
N GLN A 112 -18.76 -22.39 24.89
CA GLN A 112 -18.22 -22.97 26.13
C GLN A 112 -19.25 -22.90 27.28
N ILE A 113 -20.32 -23.69 27.20
CA ILE A 113 -21.19 -24.05 28.34
C ILE A 113 -21.57 -25.52 28.23
#